data_AF-A0A443YW98-F1
#
_entry.id   AF-A0A443YW98-F1
#
_cell.length_a   1.000
_cell.length_b   1.000
_cell.length_c   1.000
_cell.angle_alpha   90.00
_cell.angle_beta   90.00
_cell.angle_gamma   90.00
#
_symmetry.space_group_name_H-M   'P 1'
#
loop_
_entity.id
_entity.type
_entity.pdbx_description
1 polymer ?
#
loop_
_entity_poly.entity_id
_entity_poly.type
_entity_poly.pdbx_seq_one_letter_code
_entity_poly.pdbx_strand_id
1 'polypeptide(L)'
;MQNKFLKKLKATNDQINVVNETEHLNLEGLWDDDTFMCRFKNDEDFSSLEHIFLPPELAALYHTDSKTIEYIYTPLNEEDAIVGRKFNFYFRGDEFEAEFSEPSDALRVLSKGFREKKISSSTNYRNLSKFRDFYIKDDLPNHIQRYFEKKKPISFKVKGNFKGVEENFVEFSKNLNFYLEYYDRRSPFILIYEVDAETENFSVPCYNNSNDYPKTMNVRKLDPVLIDLFEVARVTSNTRMKFLFYFQVLEYCSYYHFSEEFKRKITNIIKRPDLIENSSFYGKLITEEFKDNFKQNDDSAKLEKLIIDFLSIEDIKLEIAENIEYFKKDITFDGGFVISALVGSVQELDNTSKTFLKTVKTNVEKIRNVLVHIRESRENKIILPTTRNTNLLSPYLHLIQRIAEKVALQYE
;
A
#
# COMPACT_ATOMS: atom_id res chain seq x y z
N MET A 1 20.23 -30.90 -25.70
CA MET A 1 20.10 -30.00 -26.87
C MET A 1 18.99 -29.00 -26.51
N GLN A 2 19.31 -27.76 -26.15
CA GLN A 2 18.29 -26.80 -25.66
C GLN A 2 17.22 -26.53 -26.75
N ASN A 3 15.95 -26.71 -26.40
CA ASN A 3 14.80 -26.54 -27.29
C ASN A 3 14.81 -25.13 -27.93
N LYS A 4 14.70 -25.06 -29.26
CA LYS A 4 14.77 -23.80 -30.03
C LYS A 4 13.70 -22.78 -29.60
N PHE A 5 12.53 -23.25 -29.17
CA PHE A 5 11.42 -22.39 -28.76
C PHE A 5 11.72 -21.72 -27.41
N LEU A 6 12.31 -22.45 -26.46
CA LEU A 6 12.74 -21.89 -25.17
C LEU A 6 13.86 -20.84 -25.34
N LYS A 7 14.74 -21.01 -26.34
CA LYS A 7 15.74 -19.98 -26.65
C LYS A 7 15.10 -18.67 -27.11
N LYS A 8 14.04 -18.73 -27.92
CA LYS A 8 13.29 -17.55 -28.37
C LYS A 8 12.52 -16.92 -27.21
N LEU A 9 11.81 -17.73 -26.42
CA LEU A 9 11.13 -17.26 -25.21
C LEU A 9 12.10 -16.49 -24.29
N LYS A 10 13.30 -17.03 -24.03
CA LYS A 10 14.32 -16.36 -23.22
C LYS A 10 14.89 -15.10 -23.87
N ALA A 11 14.97 -15.04 -25.19
CA ALA A 11 15.44 -13.83 -25.88
C ALA A 11 14.47 -12.65 -25.71
N THR A 12 13.17 -12.93 -25.53
CA THR A 12 12.13 -11.92 -25.27
C THR A 12 11.90 -11.69 -23.77
N ASN A 13 12.35 -12.61 -22.92
CA ASN A 13 12.19 -12.58 -21.46
C ASN A 13 13.52 -13.01 -20.82
N ASP A 14 14.44 -12.06 -20.68
CA ASP A 14 15.81 -12.30 -20.25
C ASP A 14 15.91 -12.80 -18.79
N GLN A 15 14.92 -12.47 -17.97
CA GLN A 15 14.78 -12.92 -16.59
C GLN A 15 14.53 -14.44 -16.46
N ILE A 16 14.08 -15.12 -17.53
CA ILE A 16 13.74 -16.54 -17.46
C ILE A 16 15.02 -17.40 -17.36
N ASN A 17 15.04 -18.25 -16.33
CA ASN A 17 16.05 -19.26 -16.12
C ASN A 17 15.52 -20.65 -16.50
N VAL A 18 16.27 -21.37 -17.33
CA VAL A 18 15.94 -22.73 -17.75
C VAL A 18 16.86 -23.70 -17.02
N VAL A 19 16.31 -24.44 -16.06
CA VAL A 19 17.03 -25.41 -15.23
C VAL A 19 16.69 -26.82 -15.73
N ASN A 20 17.70 -27.59 -16.12
CA ASN A 20 17.51 -28.97 -16.59
C ASN A 20 17.78 -29.95 -15.44
N GLU A 21 16.83 -30.83 -15.16
CA GLU A 21 16.96 -32.00 -14.28
C GLU A 21 16.99 -33.30 -15.12
N THR A 22 17.22 -34.44 -14.47
CA THR A 22 17.33 -35.75 -15.14
C THR A 22 16.12 -36.08 -16.02
N GLU A 23 14.91 -35.86 -15.52
CA GLU A 23 13.65 -36.20 -16.21
C GLU A 23 12.78 -34.98 -16.52
N HIS A 24 13.16 -33.82 -15.98
CA HIS A 24 12.33 -32.63 -15.98
C HIS A 24 13.11 -31.39 -16.40
N LEU A 25 12.38 -30.39 -16.87
CA LEU A 25 12.88 -29.06 -17.17
C LEU A 25 12.03 -28.05 -16.39
N ASN A 26 12.69 -27.16 -15.66
CA ASN A 26 12.05 -26.10 -14.90
C ASN A 26 12.30 -24.74 -15.58
N LEU A 27 11.24 -23.96 -15.72
CA LEU A 27 11.28 -22.54 -16.04
C LEU A 27 11.11 -21.75 -14.75
N GLU A 28 12.11 -20.96 -14.38
CA GLU A 28 12.12 -20.10 -13.18
C GLU A 28 12.20 -18.62 -13.58
N GLY A 29 11.74 -17.72 -12.71
CA GLY A 29 11.77 -16.27 -12.96
C GLY A 29 10.74 -15.79 -13.98
N LEU A 30 9.69 -16.56 -14.24
CA LEU A 30 8.60 -16.15 -15.13
C LEU A 30 7.92 -14.90 -14.55
N TRP A 31 7.66 -13.87 -15.37
CA TRP A 31 7.18 -12.55 -14.92
C TRP A 31 8.06 -11.85 -13.87
N ASP A 32 9.35 -12.21 -13.80
CA ASP A 32 10.26 -11.73 -12.74
C ASP A 32 9.77 -12.12 -11.33
N ASP A 33 9.05 -13.25 -11.23
CA ASP A 33 8.50 -13.77 -9.98
C ASP A 33 9.27 -15.02 -9.55
N ASP A 34 9.90 -14.95 -8.38
CA ASP A 34 10.72 -16.03 -7.84
C ASP A 34 9.96 -16.96 -6.86
N THR A 35 8.66 -16.70 -6.66
CA THR A 35 7.82 -17.47 -5.72
C THR A 35 7.29 -18.77 -6.31
N PHE A 36 7.41 -18.97 -7.62
CA PHE A 36 6.98 -20.19 -8.30
C PHE A 36 7.91 -20.57 -9.46
N MET A 37 7.66 -21.74 -10.03
CA MET A 37 8.30 -22.24 -11.24
C MET A 37 7.30 -23.00 -12.11
N CYS A 38 7.62 -23.25 -13.37
CA CYS A 38 6.88 -24.19 -14.21
C CYS A 38 7.76 -25.40 -14.54
N ARG A 39 7.37 -26.58 -14.04
CA ARG A 39 8.08 -27.87 -14.21
C ARG A 39 7.40 -28.72 -15.27
N PHE A 40 8.19 -29.17 -16.24
CA PHE A 40 7.76 -29.95 -17.41
C PHE A 40 8.57 -31.22 -17.53
N LYS A 41 8.05 -32.21 -18.28
CA LYS A 41 8.87 -33.33 -18.73
C LYS A 41 9.83 -32.85 -19.83
N ASN A 42 10.96 -33.55 -19.99
CA ASN A 42 11.97 -33.18 -20.98
C ASN A 42 11.50 -33.23 -22.44
N ASP A 43 10.40 -33.95 -22.73
CA ASP A 43 9.80 -34.12 -24.05
C ASP A 43 8.61 -33.19 -24.34
N GLU A 44 8.30 -32.25 -23.43
CA GLU A 44 7.20 -31.29 -23.60
C GLU A 44 7.37 -30.41 -24.86
N ASP A 45 6.26 -30.15 -25.57
CA ASP A 45 6.26 -29.23 -26.70
C ASP A 45 6.08 -27.77 -26.27
N PHE A 46 7.13 -26.98 -26.46
CA PHE A 46 7.16 -25.55 -26.14
C PHE A 46 6.86 -24.64 -27.33
N SER A 47 6.37 -25.18 -28.46
CA SER A 47 6.06 -24.40 -29.68
C SER A 47 5.13 -23.21 -29.41
N SER A 48 4.12 -23.39 -28.55
CA SER A 48 3.18 -22.33 -28.17
C SER A 48 3.80 -21.16 -27.40
N LEU A 49 5.00 -21.33 -26.83
CA LEU A 49 5.70 -20.28 -26.07
C LEU A 49 6.63 -19.42 -26.94
N GLU A 50 6.75 -19.70 -28.24
CA GLU A 50 7.74 -19.08 -29.12
C GLU A 50 7.65 -17.54 -29.20
N HIS A 51 6.43 -17.00 -29.16
CA HIS A 51 6.14 -15.59 -29.42
C HIS A 51 5.56 -14.86 -28.20
N ILE A 52 5.90 -15.34 -27.00
CA ILE A 52 5.35 -14.84 -25.75
C ILE A 52 6.31 -13.86 -25.06
N PHE A 53 5.78 -12.71 -24.67
CA PHE A 53 6.37 -11.79 -23.71
C PHE A 53 5.56 -11.80 -22.41
N LEU A 54 6.24 -11.78 -21.26
CA LEU A 54 5.66 -11.87 -19.92
C LEU A 54 5.86 -10.53 -19.19
N PRO A 55 4.93 -9.56 -19.32
CA PRO A 55 5.04 -8.25 -18.67
C PRO A 55 5.09 -8.37 -17.14
N PRO A 56 6.22 -8.03 -16.47
CA PRO A 56 6.38 -8.20 -15.02
C PRO A 56 5.31 -7.48 -14.17
N GLU A 57 4.70 -6.42 -14.70
CA GLU A 57 3.68 -5.63 -14.02
C GLU A 57 2.29 -6.26 -14.08
N LEU A 58 2.08 -7.33 -14.85
CA LEU A 58 0.73 -7.85 -15.13
C LEU A 58 0.65 -9.38 -14.98
N ALA A 59 -0.50 -9.89 -14.53
CA ALA A 59 -0.82 -11.30 -14.66
C ALA A 59 -1.30 -11.55 -16.10
N ALA A 60 -0.38 -11.48 -17.08
CA ALA A 60 -0.76 -11.54 -18.49
C ALA A 60 0.35 -12.14 -19.39
N LEU A 61 -0.04 -12.67 -20.55
CA LEU A 61 0.85 -13.07 -21.63
C LEU A 61 0.64 -12.13 -22.81
N TYR A 62 1.70 -11.55 -23.35
CA TYR A 62 1.62 -10.80 -24.60
C TYR A 62 2.09 -11.66 -25.78
N HIS A 63 1.15 -11.95 -26.67
CA HIS A 63 1.34 -12.71 -27.90
C HIS A 63 1.82 -11.75 -28.99
N THR A 64 3.13 -11.70 -29.21
CA THR A 64 3.77 -10.71 -30.08
C THR A 64 3.42 -10.86 -31.57
N ASP A 65 3.09 -12.07 -32.00
CA ASP A 65 2.70 -12.43 -33.36
C ASP A 65 1.27 -11.96 -33.71
N SER A 66 0.33 -12.21 -32.79
CA SER A 66 -1.08 -11.85 -32.94
C SER A 66 -1.42 -10.46 -32.41
N LYS A 67 -0.46 -9.79 -31.75
CA LYS A 67 -0.62 -8.50 -31.05
C LYS A 67 -1.76 -8.53 -30.04
N THR A 68 -1.81 -9.60 -29.25
CA THR A 68 -2.87 -9.83 -28.27
C THR A 68 -2.26 -9.93 -26.89
N ILE A 69 -2.72 -9.10 -25.94
CA ILE A 69 -2.45 -9.33 -24.52
C ILE A 69 -3.57 -10.20 -23.94
N GLU A 70 -3.17 -11.26 -23.25
CA GLU A 70 -4.04 -12.22 -22.59
C GLU A 70 -3.85 -12.12 -21.09
N TYR A 71 -4.79 -11.49 -20.40
CA TYR A 71 -4.83 -11.42 -18.94
C TYR A 71 -5.32 -12.75 -18.35
N ILE A 72 -4.56 -13.27 -17.39
CA ILE A 72 -4.84 -14.52 -16.69
C ILE A 72 -5.96 -14.27 -15.69
N TYR A 73 -7.13 -14.82 -15.98
CA TYR A 73 -8.32 -14.59 -15.19
C TYR A 73 -8.67 -15.77 -14.30
N THR A 74 -9.68 -16.60 -14.63
CA THR A 74 -10.05 -17.74 -13.79
C THR A 74 -11.02 -18.69 -14.50
N PRO A 75 -11.11 -19.97 -14.08
CA PRO A 75 -12.21 -20.84 -14.48
C PRO A 75 -13.55 -20.38 -13.91
N LEU A 76 -14.52 -20.12 -14.80
CA LEU A 76 -15.88 -19.66 -14.48
C LEU A 76 -16.94 -20.67 -14.87
N ASN A 77 -18.12 -20.58 -14.27
CA ASN A 77 -19.28 -21.35 -14.73
C ASN A 77 -19.65 -20.96 -16.16
N GLU A 78 -20.09 -21.91 -16.97
CA GLU A 78 -20.44 -21.67 -18.38
C GLU A 78 -21.54 -20.62 -18.57
N GLU A 79 -22.43 -20.49 -17.60
CA GLU A 79 -23.57 -19.56 -17.61
C GLU A 79 -23.22 -18.15 -17.09
N ASP A 80 -21.98 -17.92 -16.67
CA ASP A 80 -21.55 -16.62 -16.16
C ASP A 80 -21.63 -15.56 -17.27
N ALA A 81 -22.24 -14.40 -16.98
CA ALA A 81 -22.51 -13.34 -17.94
C ALA A 81 -21.24 -12.68 -18.53
N ILE A 82 -20.07 -13.00 -18.00
CA ILE A 82 -18.77 -12.57 -18.54
C ILE A 82 -18.30 -13.51 -19.65
N VAL A 83 -18.69 -14.80 -19.63
CA VAL A 83 -18.22 -15.79 -20.61
C VAL A 83 -18.67 -15.39 -22.02
N GLY A 84 -17.71 -15.22 -22.93
CA GLY A 84 -17.96 -14.85 -24.32
C GLY A 84 -18.29 -13.37 -24.53
N ARG A 85 -18.25 -12.51 -23.49
CA ARG A 85 -18.46 -11.07 -23.62
C ARG A 85 -17.40 -10.46 -24.52
N LYS A 86 -17.81 -9.61 -25.46
CA LYS A 86 -16.93 -8.89 -26.41
C LYS A 86 -17.28 -7.42 -26.48
N PHE A 87 -16.29 -6.57 -26.69
CA PHE A 87 -16.48 -5.13 -26.89
C PHE A 87 -15.23 -4.54 -27.55
N ASN A 88 -15.37 -3.35 -28.12
CA ASN A 88 -14.25 -2.58 -28.66
C ASN A 88 -13.90 -1.45 -27.69
N PHE A 89 -12.61 -1.32 -27.38
CA PHE A 89 -12.07 -0.28 -26.54
C PHE A 89 -11.23 0.67 -27.39
N TYR A 90 -11.62 1.93 -27.48
CA TYR A 90 -10.87 2.95 -28.20
C TYR A 90 -9.96 3.70 -27.23
N PHE A 91 -8.64 3.63 -27.46
CA PHE A 91 -7.66 4.28 -26.60
C PHE A 91 -6.62 4.99 -27.45
N ARG A 92 -6.41 6.30 -27.18
CA ARG A 92 -5.53 7.18 -27.95
C ARG A 92 -5.78 7.17 -29.47
N GLY A 93 -7.03 6.91 -29.88
CA GLY A 93 -7.45 6.89 -31.29
C GLY A 93 -7.30 5.53 -31.98
N ASP A 94 -6.67 4.55 -31.34
CA ASP A 94 -6.59 3.18 -31.84
C ASP A 94 -7.73 2.31 -31.26
N GLU A 95 -8.23 1.38 -32.07
CA GLU A 95 -9.23 0.40 -31.68
C GLU A 95 -8.58 -0.88 -31.14
N PHE A 96 -9.10 -1.36 -30.02
CA PHE A 96 -8.70 -2.62 -29.38
C PHE A 96 -9.91 -3.52 -29.23
N GLU A 97 -9.85 -4.72 -29.80
CA GLU A 97 -10.87 -5.75 -29.68
C GLU A 97 -10.67 -6.51 -28.38
N ALA A 98 -11.65 -6.45 -27.48
CA ALA A 98 -11.58 -7.08 -26.17
C ALA A 98 -12.60 -8.22 -26.07
N GLU A 99 -12.19 -9.35 -25.52
CA GLU A 99 -13.07 -10.51 -25.32
C GLU A 99 -12.70 -11.36 -24.10
N PHE A 100 -13.71 -11.97 -23.50
CA PHE A 100 -13.54 -13.04 -22.52
C PHE A 100 -13.71 -14.38 -23.22
N SER A 101 -12.61 -15.10 -23.44
CA SER A 101 -12.59 -16.34 -24.20
C SER A 101 -11.67 -17.39 -23.57
N GLU A 102 -11.66 -18.60 -24.13
CA GLU A 102 -10.78 -19.67 -23.66
C GLU A 102 -9.30 -19.27 -23.75
N PRO A 103 -8.46 -19.70 -22.80
CA PRO A 103 -7.06 -19.34 -22.76
C PRO A 103 -6.28 -19.85 -23.98
N SER A 104 -5.15 -19.22 -24.27
CA SER A 104 -4.21 -19.72 -25.27
C SER A 104 -3.57 -21.06 -24.86
N ASP A 105 -3.05 -21.79 -25.85
CA ASP A 105 -2.24 -22.99 -25.61
C ASP A 105 -1.00 -22.66 -24.76
N ALA A 106 -0.42 -21.47 -24.92
CA ALA A 106 0.71 -21.00 -24.13
C ALA A 106 0.37 -20.94 -22.64
N LEU A 107 -0.75 -20.28 -22.28
CA LEU A 107 -1.21 -20.23 -20.89
C LEU A 107 -1.57 -21.62 -20.37
N ARG A 108 -2.17 -22.48 -21.19
CA ARG A 108 -2.45 -23.88 -20.82
C ARG A 108 -1.18 -24.64 -20.46
N VAL A 109 -0.13 -24.55 -21.28
CA VAL A 109 1.16 -25.18 -21.03
C VAL A 109 1.76 -24.66 -19.71
N LEU A 110 1.91 -23.34 -19.57
CA LEU A 110 2.46 -22.74 -18.34
C LEU A 110 1.69 -23.15 -17.07
N SER A 111 0.35 -23.14 -17.16
CA SER A 111 -0.51 -23.51 -16.02
C SER A 111 -0.36 -24.96 -15.60
N LYS A 112 -0.24 -25.91 -16.54
CA LYS A 112 -0.01 -27.32 -16.20
C LYS A 112 1.33 -27.54 -15.50
N GLY A 113 2.36 -26.80 -15.92
CA GLY A 113 3.69 -26.85 -15.33
C GLY A 113 3.80 -26.17 -13.96
N PHE A 114 2.87 -25.27 -13.62
CA PHE A 114 2.96 -24.43 -12.42
C PHE A 114 3.19 -25.21 -11.10
N ARG A 115 4.19 -24.80 -10.31
CA ARG A 115 4.52 -25.31 -8.97
C ARG A 115 4.95 -24.17 -8.06
N GLU A 116 4.39 -24.13 -6.86
CA GLU A 116 4.76 -23.18 -5.81
C GLU A 116 6.19 -23.48 -5.31
N LYS A 117 7.03 -22.46 -5.17
CA LYS A 117 8.40 -22.54 -4.63
C LYS A 117 8.50 -21.90 -3.24
N LYS A 118 7.76 -20.82 -3.03
CA LYS A 118 7.65 -20.08 -1.77
C LYS A 118 6.19 -19.83 -1.43
N ILE A 119 5.94 -19.32 -0.21
CA ILE A 119 4.63 -18.76 0.18
C ILE A 119 4.26 -17.65 -0.82
N SER A 120 2.98 -17.52 -1.14
CA SER A 120 2.49 -16.59 -2.16
C SER A 120 2.93 -15.16 -1.85
N SER A 121 3.53 -14.48 -2.83
CA SER A 121 3.77 -13.04 -2.77
C SER A 121 2.48 -12.24 -2.98
N SER A 122 2.61 -10.91 -3.01
CA SER A 122 1.57 -9.96 -3.41
C SER A 122 0.94 -10.27 -4.79
N THR A 123 1.61 -11.07 -5.63
CA THR A 123 1.10 -11.45 -6.96
C THR A 123 0.09 -12.61 -6.93
N ASN A 124 -0.01 -13.32 -5.80
CA ASN A 124 -0.85 -14.53 -5.64
C ASN A 124 -0.67 -15.53 -6.79
N TYR A 125 0.59 -15.77 -7.18
CA TYR A 125 0.96 -16.69 -8.26
C TYR A 125 0.31 -16.38 -9.61
N ARG A 126 -0.06 -15.12 -9.87
CA ARG A 126 -0.60 -14.63 -11.15
C ARG A 126 -1.83 -15.44 -11.61
N ASN A 127 -2.63 -15.94 -10.66
CA ASN A 127 -3.80 -16.81 -10.87
C ASN A 127 -3.50 -18.20 -11.50
N LEU A 128 -2.24 -18.60 -11.68
CA LEU A 128 -1.88 -19.86 -12.33
C LEU A 128 -2.34 -21.10 -11.55
N SER A 129 -2.38 -21.04 -10.22
CA SER A 129 -2.84 -22.14 -9.35
C SER A 129 -4.23 -22.64 -9.77
N LYS A 130 -5.19 -21.73 -10.00
CA LYS A 130 -6.57 -22.12 -10.35
C LYS A 130 -6.65 -22.77 -11.73
N PHE A 131 -5.84 -22.31 -12.67
CA PHE A 131 -5.76 -22.92 -14.00
C PHE A 131 -5.07 -24.29 -13.95
N ARG A 132 -3.99 -24.42 -13.19
CA ARG A 132 -3.36 -25.73 -12.94
C ARG A 132 -4.40 -26.72 -12.45
N ASP A 133 -5.08 -26.38 -11.35
CA ASP A 133 -6.04 -27.27 -10.70
C ASP A 133 -7.20 -27.65 -11.63
N PHE A 134 -7.62 -26.73 -12.49
CA PHE A 134 -8.60 -27.02 -13.55
C PHE A 134 -8.07 -28.03 -14.58
N TYR A 135 -6.82 -27.90 -15.03
CA TYR A 135 -6.24 -28.76 -16.07
C TYR A 135 -5.77 -30.13 -15.58
N ILE A 136 -5.49 -30.26 -14.29
CA ILE A 136 -5.12 -31.55 -13.66
C ILE A 136 -6.25 -32.13 -12.81
N LYS A 137 -7.48 -31.61 -12.93
CA LYS A 137 -8.60 -31.94 -12.05
C LYS A 137 -8.85 -33.45 -11.93
N ASP A 138 -8.62 -34.21 -13.00
CA ASP A 138 -8.82 -35.66 -13.03
C ASP A 138 -7.86 -36.42 -12.08
N ASP A 139 -6.71 -35.82 -11.75
CA ASP A 139 -5.73 -36.32 -10.80
C ASP A 139 -5.95 -35.80 -9.36
N LEU A 140 -6.92 -34.88 -9.17
CA LEU A 140 -7.20 -34.24 -7.89
C LEU A 140 -8.36 -34.93 -7.14
N PRO A 141 -8.51 -34.71 -5.82
CA PRO A 141 -9.61 -35.28 -5.04
C PRO A 141 -11.00 -34.91 -5.59
N ASN A 142 -11.97 -35.81 -5.42
CA ASN A 142 -13.35 -35.69 -5.93
C ASN A 142 -14.05 -34.34 -5.61
N HIS A 143 -13.74 -33.69 -4.49
CA HIS A 143 -14.35 -32.40 -4.15
C HIS A 143 -13.86 -31.27 -5.08
N ILE A 144 -12.62 -31.33 -5.55
CA ILE A 144 -12.06 -30.38 -6.53
C ILE A 144 -12.60 -30.67 -7.93
N GLN A 145 -12.70 -31.96 -8.30
CA GLN A 145 -13.33 -32.36 -9.56
C GLN A 145 -14.74 -31.78 -9.68
N ARG A 146 -15.58 -31.98 -8.65
CA ARG A 146 -16.95 -31.43 -8.57
C ARG A 146 -16.99 -29.91 -8.70
N TYR A 147 -16.02 -29.20 -8.12
CA TYR A 147 -15.93 -27.74 -8.22
C TYR A 147 -15.74 -27.26 -9.66
N PHE A 148 -15.10 -28.05 -10.53
CA PHE A 148 -14.79 -27.70 -11.92
C PHE A 148 -15.70 -28.36 -12.99
N GLU A 149 -16.65 -29.23 -12.61
CA GLU A 149 -17.50 -29.98 -13.55
C GLU A 149 -18.25 -29.11 -14.57
N LYS A 150 -18.69 -27.91 -14.17
CA LYS A 150 -19.46 -26.97 -15.01
C LYS A 150 -18.70 -25.69 -15.34
N LYS A 151 -17.37 -25.75 -15.27
CA LYS A 151 -16.52 -24.58 -15.46
C LYS A 151 -15.73 -24.65 -16.76
N LYS A 152 -15.53 -23.47 -17.36
CA LYS A 152 -14.61 -23.25 -18.48
C LYS A 152 -13.45 -22.38 -18.02
N PRO A 153 -12.23 -22.64 -18.49
CA PRO A 153 -11.11 -21.74 -18.24
C PRO A 153 -11.32 -20.49 -19.09
N ILE A 154 -11.33 -19.31 -18.47
CA ILE A 154 -11.56 -18.04 -19.16
C ILE A 154 -10.36 -17.12 -18.94
N SER A 155 -9.84 -16.56 -20.02
CA SER A 155 -8.91 -15.43 -20.05
C SER A 155 -9.61 -14.19 -20.58
N PHE A 156 -9.06 -13.02 -20.26
CA PHE A 156 -9.47 -11.77 -20.89
C PHE A 156 -8.42 -11.37 -21.93
N LYS A 157 -8.81 -11.32 -23.20
CA LYS A 157 -7.92 -11.03 -24.32
C LYS A 157 -8.22 -9.67 -24.89
N VAL A 158 -7.17 -8.92 -25.21
CA VAL A 158 -7.27 -7.64 -25.89
C VAL A 158 -6.30 -7.62 -27.05
N LYS A 159 -6.82 -7.46 -28.26
CA LYS A 159 -6.07 -7.44 -29.52
C LYS A 159 -6.09 -6.03 -30.10
N GLY A 160 -4.93 -5.51 -30.47
CA GLY A 160 -4.85 -4.18 -31.06
C GLY A 160 -3.42 -3.70 -31.31
N ASN A 161 -3.29 -2.41 -31.62
CA ASN A 161 -2.00 -1.80 -31.93
C ASN A 161 -1.24 -1.36 -30.66
N PHE A 162 -0.69 -2.30 -29.90
CA PHE A 162 0.07 -1.97 -28.69
C PHE A 162 1.32 -1.11 -28.95
N LYS A 163 1.87 -1.14 -30.17
CA LYS A 163 2.97 -0.24 -30.56
C LYS A 163 2.54 1.23 -30.65
N GLY A 164 1.30 1.49 -31.05
CA GLY A 164 0.73 2.85 -31.09
C GLY A 164 0.57 3.48 -29.70
N VAL A 165 0.59 2.64 -28.66
CA VAL A 165 0.56 3.06 -27.25
C VAL A 165 1.88 2.77 -26.54
N GLU A 166 2.98 2.73 -27.31
CA GLU A 166 4.36 2.59 -26.80
C GLU A 166 4.59 1.33 -25.96
N GLU A 167 3.78 0.28 -26.18
CA GLU A 167 3.80 -0.96 -25.38
C GLU A 167 3.64 -0.70 -23.87
N ASN A 168 3.03 0.43 -23.50
CA ASN A 168 2.74 0.78 -22.11
C ASN A 168 1.49 0.06 -21.60
N PHE A 169 1.67 -1.24 -21.30
CA PHE A 169 0.58 -2.11 -20.84
C PHE A 169 -0.02 -1.66 -19.51
N VAL A 170 0.75 -1.01 -18.64
CA VAL A 170 0.29 -0.51 -17.33
C VAL A 170 -0.71 0.63 -17.50
N GLU A 171 -0.36 1.66 -18.27
CA GLU A 171 -1.26 2.78 -18.53
C GLU A 171 -2.54 2.32 -19.23
N PHE A 172 -2.38 1.46 -20.25
CA PHE A 172 -3.50 0.86 -20.96
C PHE A 172 -4.46 0.13 -19.99
N SER A 173 -3.91 -0.77 -19.16
CA SER A 173 -4.69 -1.57 -18.21
C SER A 173 -5.39 -0.72 -17.16
N LYS A 174 -4.75 0.36 -16.66
CA LYS A 174 -5.38 1.30 -15.71
C LYS A 174 -6.61 1.99 -16.32
N ASN A 175 -6.49 2.46 -17.55
CA ASN A 175 -7.61 3.09 -18.26
C ASN A 175 -8.73 2.08 -18.55
N LEU A 176 -8.36 0.89 -19.02
CA LEU A 176 -9.34 -0.17 -19.31
C LEU A 176 -10.10 -0.60 -18.05
N ASN A 177 -9.41 -0.81 -16.92
CA ASN A 177 -10.05 -1.10 -15.63
C ASN A 177 -11.07 -0.03 -15.22
N PHE A 178 -10.70 1.25 -15.33
CA PHE A 178 -11.60 2.35 -14.97
C PHE A 178 -12.90 2.28 -15.78
N TYR A 179 -12.82 2.10 -17.10
CA TYR A 179 -14.01 2.05 -17.94
C TYR A 179 -14.81 0.76 -17.78
N LEU A 180 -14.15 -0.38 -17.57
CA LEU A 180 -14.81 -1.64 -17.26
C LEU A 180 -15.67 -1.53 -16.00
N GLU A 181 -15.12 -0.96 -14.93
CA GLU A 181 -15.82 -0.74 -13.66
C GLU A 181 -16.92 0.32 -13.78
N TYR A 182 -16.68 1.38 -14.56
CA TYR A 182 -17.67 2.43 -14.82
C TYR A 182 -18.96 1.88 -15.45
N TYR A 183 -18.83 0.98 -16.43
CA TYR A 183 -19.99 0.38 -17.11
C TYR A 183 -20.57 -0.83 -16.38
N ASP A 184 -19.74 -1.62 -15.70
CA ASP A 184 -20.18 -2.79 -14.93
C ASP A 184 -19.29 -2.95 -13.69
N ARG A 185 -19.86 -2.63 -12.51
CA ARG A 185 -19.19 -2.73 -11.20
C ARG A 185 -18.81 -4.15 -10.80
N ARG A 186 -19.28 -5.16 -11.54
CA ARG A 186 -18.92 -6.57 -11.37
C ARG A 186 -17.95 -7.04 -12.44
N SER A 187 -17.53 -6.16 -13.34
CA SER A 187 -16.48 -6.48 -14.31
C SER A 187 -15.22 -6.95 -13.60
N PRO A 188 -14.52 -7.93 -14.18
CA PRO A 188 -13.20 -8.32 -13.71
C PRO A 188 -12.25 -7.15 -13.73
N PHE A 189 -11.41 -7.07 -12.69
CA PHE A 189 -10.36 -6.07 -12.58
C PHE A 189 -9.02 -6.68 -12.98
N ILE A 190 -8.31 -6.06 -13.92
CA ILE A 190 -6.95 -6.45 -14.29
C ILE A 190 -6.03 -6.15 -13.11
N LEU A 191 -5.33 -7.16 -12.61
CA LEU A 191 -4.32 -6.99 -11.57
C LEU A 191 -3.07 -6.37 -12.17
N ILE A 192 -2.67 -5.22 -11.60
CA ILE A 192 -1.46 -4.51 -11.96
C ILE A 192 -0.56 -4.51 -10.73
N TYR A 193 0.57 -5.20 -10.86
CA TYR A 193 1.60 -5.30 -9.85
C TYR A 193 2.60 -4.19 -10.06
N GLU A 194 3.05 -3.60 -8.96
CA GLU A 194 4.24 -2.77 -9.02
C GLU A 194 5.44 -3.70 -9.04
N VAL A 195 6.35 -3.48 -10.00
CA VAL A 195 7.67 -4.11 -9.93
C VAL A 195 8.29 -3.66 -8.62
N ASP A 196 8.84 -4.59 -7.84
CA ASP A 196 9.44 -4.30 -6.54
C ASP A 196 10.50 -3.21 -6.72
N ALA A 197 10.11 -1.96 -6.45
CA ALA A 197 11.04 -0.87 -6.25
C ALA A 197 11.85 -1.26 -5.02
N GLU A 198 13.19 -1.20 -5.13
CA GLU A 198 14.16 -1.50 -4.07
C GLU A 198 13.51 -1.35 -2.69
N THR A 199 13.21 -2.48 -2.05
CA THR A 199 12.60 -2.46 -0.72
C THR A 199 13.65 -1.88 0.22
N GLU A 200 13.55 -0.60 0.54
CA GLU A 200 14.31 -0.03 1.64
C GLU A 200 13.89 -0.79 2.90
N ASN A 201 14.84 -1.55 3.45
CA ASN A 201 14.62 -2.27 4.70
C ASN A 201 14.42 -1.24 5.81
N PHE A 202 13.22 -1.24 6.41
CA PHE A 202 12.91 -0.47 7.61
C PHE A 202 12.63 -1.44 8.76
N SER A 203 12.95 -1.02 9.99
CA SER A 203 12.58 -1.77 11.18
C SER A 203 11.19 -1.34 11.64
N VAL A 204 10.47 -2.26 12.30
CA VAL A 204 9.26 -1.93 13.06
C VAL A 204 9.67 -1.68 14.51
N PRO A 205 9.86 -0.41 14.92
CA PRO A 205 10.32 -0.10 16.27
C PRO A 205 9.29 -0.53 17.31
N CYS A 206 9.79 -1.11 18.40
CA CYS A 206 8.97 -1.48 19.56
C CYS A 206 9.45 -0.71 20.80
N TYR A 207 8.52 -0.35 21.69
CA TYR A 207 8.83 0.40 22.92
C TYR A 207 9.81 -0.35 23.84
N ASN A 208 9.92 -1.66 23.68
CA ASN A 208 10.84 -2.49 24.44
C ASN A 208 11.63 -3.39 23.48
N ASN A 209 12.97 -3.28 23.53
CA ASN A 209 13.87 -4.14 22.77
C ASN A 209 13.96 -5.56 23.35
N SER A 210 13.40 -5.81 24.54
CA SER A 210 13.18 -7.18 25.00
C SER A 210 11.89 -7.71 24.38
N ASN A 211 11.93 -8.89 23.77
CA ASN A 211 10.76 -9.64 23.28
C ASN A 211 9.78 -10.10 24.38
N ASP A 212 9.87 -9.51 25.58
CA ASP A 212 9.10 -9.83 26.76
C ASP A 212 8.08 -8.73 27.07
N TYR A 213 6.83 -9.15 27.30
CA TYR A 213 5.79 -8.28 27.83
C TYR A 213 6.03 -7.98 29.31
N PRO A 214 5.60 -6.80 29.81
CA PRO A 214 5.58 -6.56 31.24
C PRO A 214 4.70 -7.60 31.95
N LYS A 215 5.20 -8.19 33.05
CA LYS A 215 4.46 -9.19 33.84
C LYS A 215 3.14 -8.65 34.40
N THR A 216 3.07 -7.34 34.62
CA THR A 216 1.88 -6.64 35.10
C THR A 216 1.70 -5.35 34.29
N MET A 217 0.49 -5.11 33.78
CA MET A 217 0.13 -3.86 33.12
C MET A 217 -0.85 -3.09 34.02
N ASN A 218 -0.49 -1.86 34.37
CA ASN A 218 -1.40 -0.95 35.05
C ASN A 218 -1.92 0.04 34.00
N VAL A 219 -3.19 -0.09 33.62
CA VAL A 219 -3.80 0.67 32.53
C VAL A 219 -4.81 1.66 33.09
N ARG A 220 -4.88 2.83 32.47
CA ARG A 220 -5.97 3.80 32.68
C ARG A 220 -7.01 3.63 31.58
N LYS A 221 -8.25 4.01 31.87
CA LYS A 221 -9.29 4.08 30.84
C LYS A 221 -8.98 5.26 29.93
N LEU A 222 -8.80 5.01 28.64
CA LEU A 222 -8.67 6.04 27.61
C LEU A 222 -10.05 6.46 27.08
N ASP A 223 -10.13 7.64 26.47
CA ASP A 223 -11.29 8.09 25.70
C ASP A 223 -11.67 7.03 24.65
N PRO A 224 -12.94 6.56 24.62
CA PRO A 224 -13.42 5.63 23.60
C PRO A 224 -13.16 6.09 22.17
N VAL A 225 -13.23 7.38 21.88
CA VAL A 225 -12.98 7.92 20.53
C VAL A 225 -11.52 7.68 20.11
N LEU A 226 -10.58 7.85 21.04
CA LEU A 226 -9.17 7.56 20.78
C LEU A 226 -8.94 6.07 20.55
N ILE A 227 -9.59 5.21 21.33
CA ILE A 227 -9.52 3.75 21.16
C ILE A 227 -10.02 3.34 19.77
N ASP A 228 -11.18 3.86 19.36
CA ASP A 228 -11.78 3.56 18.06
C ASP A 228 -10.87 4.01 16.91
N LEU A 229 -10.27 5.21 17.00
CA LEU A 229 -9.31 5.70 16.01
C LEU A 229 -8.06 4.81 15.92
N PHE A 230 -7.52 4.37 17.06
CA PHE A 230 -6.39 3.44 17.09
C PHE A 230 -6.76 2.07 16.51
N GLU A 231 -7.96 1.56 16.79
CA GLU A 231 -8.43 0.29 16.26
C GLU A 231 -8.53 0.34 14.73
N VAL A 232 -9.16 1.39 14.19
CA VAL A 232 -9.28 1.61 12.74
C VAL A 232 -7.91 1.75 12.09
N ALA A 233 -6.97 2.50 12.71
CA ALA A 233 -5.60 2.63 12.22
C ALA A 233 -4.86 1.29 12.14
N ARG A 234 -5.08 0.38 13.11
CA ARG A 234 -4.43 -0.92 13.18
C ARG A 234 -4.95 -1.91 12.15
N VAL A 235 -6.27 -1.97 11.93
CA VAL A 235 -6.89 -2.94 11.01
C VAL A 235 -6.80 -2.54 9.54
N THR A 236 -6.66 -1.23 9.27
CA THR A 236 -6.53 -0.72 7.90
C THR A 236 -5.28 -1.31 7.24
N SER A 237 -5.35 -1.80 6.00
CA SER A 237 -4.14 -2.30 5.29
C SER A 237 -3.38 -1.18 4.57
N ASN A 238 -4.07 -0.11 4.17
CA ASN A 238 -3.51 1.00 3.40
C ASN A 238 -2.68 1.95 4.29
N THR A 239 -1.36 2.01 4.07
CA THR A 239 -0.40 2.84 4.82
C THR A 239 -0.79 4.33 4.86
N ARG A 240 -1.31 4.89 3.76
CA ARG A 240 -1.73 6.31 3.72
C ARG A 240 -2.89 6.55 4.66
N MET A 241 -3.89 5.68 4.62
CA MET A 241 -5.04 5.76 5.53
C MET A 241 -4.61 5.57 6.99
N LYS A 242 -3.70 4.63 7.29
CA LYS A 242 -3.13 4.49 8.64
C LYS A 242 -2.50 5.79 9.14
N PHE A 243 -1.70 6.43 8.28
CA PHE A 243 -1.06 7.71 8.59
C PHE A 243 -2.10 8.77 8.96
N LEU A 244 -3.18 8.87 8.16
CA LEU A 244 -4.26 9.82 8.41
C LEU A 244 -4.99 9.53 9.73
N PHE A 245 -5.27 8.27 10.06
CA PHE A 245 -5.91 7.92 11.34
C PHE A 245 -5.04 8.27 12.56
N TYR A 246 -3.73 8.03 12.51
CA TYR A 246 -2.84 8.47 13.59
C TYR A 246 -2.74 9.99 13.68
N PHE A 247 -2.80 10.70 12.54
CA PHE A 247 -2.86 12.16 12.57
C PHE A 247 -4.18 12.68 13.17
N GLN A 248 -5.30 12.01 12.89
CA GLN A 248 -6.61 12.35 13.46
C GLN A 248 -6.65 12.21 14.98
N VAL A 249 -5.92 11.25 15.56
CA VAL A 249 -5.72 11.19 17.03
C VAL A 249 -5.11 12.48 17.55
N LEU A 250 -4.09 13.02 16.86
CA LEU A 250 -3.46 14.27 17.25
C LEU A 250 -4.37 15.48 17.05
N GLU A 251 -5.15 15.53 15.96
CA GLU A 251 -6.16 16.58 15.74
C GLU A 251 -7.22 16.58 16.84
N TYR A 252 -7.71 15.39 17.22
CA TYR A 252 -8.69 15.23 18.30
C TYR A 252 -8.15 15.76 19.62
N CYS A 253 -6.97 15.29 20.05
CA CYS A 253 -6.33 15.75 21.28
C CYS A 253 -6.01 17.25 21.22
N SER A 254 -5.56 17.76 20.07
CA SER A 254 -5.22 19.18 19.88
C SER A 254 -6.44 20.09 19.99
N TYR A 255 -7.58 19.65 19.46
CA TYR A 255 -8.83 20.42 19.49
C TYR A 255 -9.31 20.68 20.91
N TYR A 256 -9.18 19.69 21.80
CA TYR A 256 -9.61 19.77 23.20
C TYR A 256 -8.48 20.19 24.17
N HIS A 257 -7.25 20.36 23.69
CA HIS A 257 -6.12 20.74 24.54
C HIS A 257 -6.21 22.17 25.05
N PHE A 258 -6.26 22.31 26.37
CA PHE A 258 -6.07 23.59 27.04
C PHE A 258 -4.67 23.66 27.65
N SER A 259 -3.99 24.78 27.40
CA SER A 259 -2.70 25.01 28.04
C SER A 259 -2.79 25.09 29.56
N GLU A 260 -1.73 24.69 30.26
CA GLU A 260 -1.65 24.78 31.73
C GLU A 260 -1.86 26.21 32.25
N GLU A 261 -1.45 27.22 31.48
CA GLU A 261 -1.73 28.62 31.81
C GLU A 261 -3.23 28.89 31.83
N PHE A 262 -3.96 28.43 30.81
CA PHE A 262 -5.41 28.57 30.72
C PHE A 262 -6.12 27.81 31.86
N LYS A 263 -5.74 26.54 32.09
CA LYS A 263 -6.29 25.74 33.21
C LYS A 263 -6.08 26.44 34.55
N ARG A 264 -4.89 27.02 34.78
CA ARG A 264 -4.56 27.78 36.00
C ARG A 264 -5.43 29.03 36.14
N LYS A 265 -5.65 29.78 35.06
CA LYS A 265 -6.52 30.97 35.07
C LYS A 265 -7.96 30.59 35.43
N ILE A 266 -8.54 29.60 34.77
CA ILE A 266 -9.91 29.12 35.07
C ILE A 266 -10.00 28.59 36.50
N THR A 267 -9.02 27.80 36.95
CA THR A 267 -8.98 27.28 38.31
C THR A 267 -8.91 28.40 39.35
N ASN A 268 -8.13 29.44 39.10
CA ASN A 268 -8.02 30.59 39.99
C ASN A 268 -9.33 31.40 40.07
N ILE A 269 -10.11 31.45 38.99
CA ILE A 269 -11.44 32.07 38.99
C ILE A 269 -12.41 31.24 39.84
N ILE A 270 -12.45 29.92 39.61
CA ILE A 270 -13.37 29.01 40.30
C ILE A 270 -13.05 28.91 41.81
N LYS A 271 -11.79 29.05 42.21
CA LYS A 271 -11.38 28.99 43.63
C LYS A 271 -11.69 30.26 44.43
N ARG A 272 -12.28 31.31 43.84
CA ARG A 272 -12.56 32.55 44.57
C ARG A 272 -13.71 32.37 45.56
N PRO A 273 -13.56 32.86 46.81
CA PRO A 273 -14.53 32.63 47.87
C PRO A 273 -15.89 33.30 47.60
N ASP A 274 -15.91 34.37 46.81
CA ASP A 274 -17.11 35.14 46.43
C ASP A 274 -17.74 34.68 45.09
N LEU A 275 -17.32 33.54 44.53
CA LEU A 275 -17.78 33.06 43.22
C LEU A 275 -19.31 32.97 43.13
N ILE A 276 -19.96 32.49 44.18
CA ILE A 276 -21.42 32.27 44.19
C ILE A 276 -22.16 33.61 44.19
N GLU A 277 -21.71 34.56 45.00
CA GLU A 277 -22.31 35.90 45.10
C GLU A 277 -22.09 36.73 43.83
N ASN A 278 -20.92 36.61 43.20
CA ASN A 278 -20.53 37.35 42.00
C ASN A 278 -20.52 36.51 40.73
N SER A 279 -21.38 35.48 40.66
CA SER A 279 -21.40 34.48 39.57
C SER A 279 -21.52 35.10 38.17
N SER A 280 -22.28 36.18 38.00
CA SER A 280 -22.41 36.88 36.71
C SER A 280 -21.10 37.54 36.25
N PHE A 281 -20.33 38.12 37.17
CA PHE A 281 -19.05 38.74 36.86
C PHE A 281 -18.02 37.68 36.46
N TYR A 282 -17.89 36.62 37.26
CA TYR A 282 -16.96 35.53 36.96
C TYR A 282 -17.35 34.73 35.72
N GLY A 283 -18.64 34.58 35.43
CA GLY A 283 -19.13 34.01 34.17
C GLY A 283 -18.67 34.80 32.95
N LYS A 284 -18.67 36.15 33.01
CA LYS A 284 -18.11 36.99 31.95
C LYS A 284 -16.60 36.80 31.82
N LEU A 285 -15.86 36.77 32.94
CA LEU A 285 -14.42 36.59 32.94
C LEU A 285 -14.00 35.23 32.35
N ILE A 286 -14.71 34.14 32.70
CA ILE A 286 -14.51 32.82 32.10
C ILE A 286 -14.76 32.88 30.58
N THR A 287 -15.85 33.55 30.17
CA THR A 287 -16.18 33.71 28.74
C THR A 287 -15.10 34.49 27.98
N GLU A 288 -14.53 35.52 28.59
CA GLU A 288 -13.42 36.31 28.03
C GLU A 288 -12.16 35.45 27.86
N GLU A 289 -11.77 34.68 28.88
CA GLU A 289 -10.64 33.75 28.80
C GLU A 289 -10.84 32.72 27.68
N PHE A 290 -12.04 32.13 27.56
CA PHE A 290 -12.35 31.20 26.47
C PHE A 290 -12.22 31.88 25.11
N LYS A 291 -12.78 33.09 24.95
CA LYS A 291 -12.72 33.84 23.69
C LYS A 291 -11.28 34.16 23.28
N ASP A 292 -10.42 34.49 24.23
CA ASP A 292 -9.02 34.80 23.95
C ASP A 292 -8.19 33.53 23.66
N ASN A 293 -8.50 32.41 24.32
CA ASN A 293 -7.89 31.11 24.01
C ASN A 293 -8.25 30.61 22.59
N PHE A 294 -9.49 30.83 22.14
CA PHE A 294 -9.96 30.42 20.81
C PHE A 294 -9.69 31.42 19.69
N LYS A 295 -9.33 32.69 19.98
CA LYS A 295 -8.95 33.68 18.94
C LYS A 295 -7.65 33.34 18.22
N GLN A 296 -6.77 32.51 18.81
CA GLN A 296 -5.61 31.95 18.13
C GLN A 296 -6.05 30.75 17.27
N ASN A 297 -6.67 31.04 16.12
CA ASN A 297 -7.23 30.07 15.16
C ASN A 297 -6.16 29.33 14.33
N ASP A 298 -4.96 29.09 14.88
CA ASP A 298 -3.96 28.30 14.17
C ASP A 298 -3.94 26.88 14.73
N ASP A 299 -4.68 25.99 14.07
CA ASP A 299 -4.71 24.55 14.40
C ASP A 299 -3.30 23.94 14.37
N SER A 300 -2.43 24.48 13.50
CA SER A 300 -1.02 24.11 13.43
C SER A 300 -0.28 24.46 14.73
N ALA A 301 -0.55 25.63 15.32
CA ALA A 301 0.07 26.07 16.56
C ALA A 301 -0.47 25.29 17.78
N LYS A 302 -1.76 24.94 17.78
CA LYS A 302 -2.35 24.08 18.83
C LYS A 302 -1.73 22.69 18.80
N LEU A 303 -1.53 22.12 17.61
CA LEU A 303 -0.89 20.83 17.44
C LEU A 303 0.57 20.87 17.89
N GLU A 304 1.31 21.93 17.54
CA GLU A 304 2.67 22.15 18.02
C GLU A 304 2.74 22.16 19.56
N LYS A 305 1.83 22.92 20.18
CA LYS A 305 1.76 23.03 21.64
C LYS A 305 1.46 21.70 22.31
N LEU A 306 0.48 20.96 21.80
CA LEU A 306 0.13 19.62 22.27
C LEU A 306 1.35 18.69 22.25
N ILE A 307 2.06 18.62 21.12
CA ILE A 307 3.23 17.74 20.98
C ILE A 307 4.34 18.17 21.94
N ILE A 308 4.63 19.47 22.07
CA ILE A 308 5.66 19.96 22.98
C ILE A 308 5.30 19.74 24.45
N ASP A 309 4.03 19.76 24.81
CA ASP A 309 3.56 19.58 26.19
C ASP A 309 3.60 18.11 26.63
N PHE A 310 3.35 17.16 25.72
CA PHE A 310 3.19 15.74 26.05
C PHE A 310 4.28 14.81 25.53
N LEU A 311 5.19 15.30 24.69
CA LEU A 311 6.23 14.48 24.07
C LEU A 311 7.62 15.00 24.42
N SER A 312 8.52 14.09 24.76
CA SER A 312 9.96 14.33 24.82
C SER A 312 10.68 13.62 23.66
N ILE A 313 11.93 14.01 23.37
CA ILE A 313 12.72 13.35 22.33
C ILE A 313 12.95 11.87 22.66
N GLU A 314 13.16 11.54 23.94
CA GLU A 314 13.34 10.16 24.39
C GLU A 314 12.14 9.26 24.06
N ASP A 315 10.94 9.83 23.92
CA ASP A 315 9.73 9.06 23.56
C ASP A 315 9.68 8.60 22.10
N ILE A 316 10.44 9.25 21.21
CA ILE A 316 10.49 8.96 19.76
C ILE A 316 11.89 8.59 19.26
N LYS A 317 12.86 8.56 20.16
CA LYS A 317 14.28 8.37 19.85
C LYS A 317 14.52 7.01 19.20
N LEU A 318 13.84 5.98 19.68
CA LEU A 318 13.99 4.62 19.19
C LEU A 318 13.50 4.51 17.74
N GLU A 319 12.34 5.09 17.43
CA GLU A 319 11.75 5.11 16.08
C GLU A 319 12.69 5.75 15.05
N ILE A 320 13.37 6.84 15.45
CA ILE A 320 14.33 7.54 14.61
C ILE A 320 15.66 6.79 14.53
N ALA A 321 16.16 6.28 15.65
CA ALA A 321 17.47 5.63 15.73
C ALA A 321 17.52 4.32 14.94
N GLU A 322 16.46 3.51 14.98
CA GLU A 322 16.43 2.27 14.20
C GLU A 322 16.33 2.50 12.70
N ASN A 323 15.73 3.63 12.29
CA ASN A 323 15.57 4.02 10.88
C ASN A 323 16.46 5.22 10.53
N ILE A 324 17.65 5.33 11.15
CA ILE A 324 18.48 6.54 11.04
C ILE A 324 18.92 6.82 9.60
N GLU A 325 19.25 5.77 8.83
CA GLU A 325 19.70 5.92 7.44
C GLU A 325 18.62 6.53 6.55
N TYR A 326 17.36 6.34 6.93
CA TYR A 326 16.21 6.96 6.29
C TYR A 326 16.09 8.44 6.68
N PHE A 327 16.17 8.76 7.97
CA PHE A 327 16.01 10.12 8.48
C PHE A 327 17.21 11.05 8.22
N LYS A 328 18.35 10.51 7.78
CA LYS A 328 19.55 11.27 7.39
C LYS A 328 19.53 11.87 5.99
N LYS A 329 18.56 11.50 5.17
CA LYS A 329 18.51 11.87 3.75
C LYS A 329 17.22 12.60 3.44
N ASP A 330 17.29 13.44 2.41
CA ASP A 330 16.08 14.02 1.82
C ASP A 330 15.28 12.92 1.13
N ILE A 331 13.99 12.87 1.39
CA ILE A 331 13.08 11.89 0.81
C ILE A 331 12.34 12.54 -0.33
N THR A 332 12.53 12.01 -1.54
CA THR A 332 11.82 12.46 -2.75
C THR A 332 10.76 11.45 -3.14
N PHE A 333 9.50 11.86 -3.05
CA PHE A 333 8.34 11.07 -3.43
C PHE A 333 8.03 11.19 -4.93
N ASP A 334 7.41 10.15 -5.49
CA ASP A 334 6.80 10.22 -6.81
C ASP A 334 5.70 11.28 -6.81
N GLY A 335 5.77 12.24 -7.74
CA GLY A 335 4.96 13.46 -7.72
C GLY A 335 5.70 14.71 -7.23
N GLY A 336 7.00 14.58 -6.89
CA GLY A 336 7.93 15.71 -6.71
C GLY A 336 7.92 16.34 -5.31
N PHE A 337 7.14 15.80 -4.37
CA PHE A 337 7.19 16.23 -2.97
C PHE A 337 8.48 15.77 -2.30
N VAL A 338 9.13 16.68 -1.56
CA VAL A 338 10.40 16.42 -0.89
C VAL A 338 10.30 16.75 0.59
N ILE A 339 10.71 15.82 1.43
CA ILE A 339 10.89 16.02 2.87
C ILE A 339 12.38 16.09 3.15
N SER A 340 12.82 17.17 3.78
CA SER A 340 14.22 17.31 4.18
C SER A 340 14.61 16.30 5.26
N ALA A 341 15.89 15.91 5.26
CA ALA A 341 16.50 15.11 6.31
C ALA A 341 16.15 15.66 7.71
N LEU A 342 15.83 14.76 8.64
CA LEU A 342 15.43 15.11 9.98
C LEU A 342 16.65 15.30 10.92
N VAL A 343 17.70 14.50 10.73
CA VAL A 343 18.91 14.48 11.58
C VAL A 343 20.15 14.17 10.75
N GLY A 344 21.33 14.71 11.12
CA GLY A 344 22.60 14.34 10.48
C GLY A 344 23.21 13.05 11.06
N SER A 345 22.96 12.77 12.34
CA SER A 345 23.55 11.64 13.06
C SER A 345 22.72 11.22 14.28
N VAL A 346 22.93 9.99 14.78
CA VAL A 346 22.25 9.50 16.00
C VAL A 346 22.63 10.35 17.21
N GLN A 347 23.88 10.82 17.26
CA GLN A 347 24.42 11.61 18.37
C GLN A 347 23.74 12.97 18.52
N GLU A 348 23.12 13.49 17.46
CA GLU A 348 22.31 14.72 17.53
C GLU A 348 21.00 14.51 18.32
N LEU A 349 20.52 13.26 18.45
CA LEU A 349 19.33 12.94 19.25
C LEU A 349 19.56 13.14 20.75
N ASP A 350 20.82 13.09 21.21
CA ASP A 350 21.16 13.29 22.64
C ASP A 350 21.18 14.77 23.05
N ASN A 351 21.30 15.69 22.08
CA ASN A 351 21.45 17.13 22.31
C ASN A 351 20.31 17.97 21.71
N THR A 352 19.21 17.34 21.31
CA THR A 352 18.15 18.01 20.57
C THR A 352 17.25 18.84 21.49
N SER A 353 16.84 20.01 21.01
CA SER A 353 16.00 20.96 21.75
C SER A 353 14.52 20.79 21.39
N LYS A 354 13.62 21.52 22.07
CA LYS A 354 12.19 21.61 21.70
C LYS A 354 11.98 21.99 20.22
N THR A 355 12.94 22.67 19.60
CA THR A 355 12.93 23.01 18.16
C THR A 355 12.91 21.77 17.28
N PHE A 356 13.50 20.65 17.72
CA PHE A 356 13.49 19.39 16.97
C PHE A 356 12.08 18.83 16.82
N LEU A 357 11.30 18.82 17.91
CA LEU A 357 9.91 18.37 17.88
C LEU A 357 9.04 19.23 16.95
N LYS A 358 9.36 20.52 16.82
CA LYS A 358 8.70 21.40 15.83
C LYS A 358 8.99 20.95 14.39
N THR A 359 10.23 20.56 14.09
CA THR A 359 10.60 20.02 12.78
C THR A 359 9.87 18.71 12.49
N VAL A 360 9.86 17.78 13.46
CA VAL A 360 9.11 16.51 13.35
C VAL A 360 7.63 16.78 13.04
N LYS A 361 6.99 17.63 13.85
CA LYS A 361 5.59 18.04 13.66
C LYS A 361 5.37 18.64 12.28
N THR A 362 6.25 19.55 11.84
CA THR A 362 6.14 20.21 10.52
C THR A 362 6.20 19.21 9.38
N ASN A 363 7.12 18.23 9.44
CA ASN A 363 7.23 17.19 8.41
C ASN A 363 5.98 16.29 8.39
N VAL A 364 5.50 15.87 9.56
CA VAL A 364 4.29 15.05 9.70
C VAL A 364 3.05 15.78 9.16
N GLU A 365 2.92 17.08 9.45
CA GLU A 365 1.83 17.93 8.97
C GLU A 365 1.87 18.13 7.45
N LYS A 366 3.06 18.37 6.86
CA LYS A 366 3.22 18.45 5.41
C LYS A 366 2.85 17.14 4.72
N ILE A 367 3.29 15.99 5.26
CA ILE A 367 2.89 14.68 4.74
C ILE A 367 1.36 14.54 4.77
N ARG A 368 0.74 14.83 5.92
CA ARG A 368 -0.73 14.77 6.04
C ARG A 368 -1.42 15.68 5.03
N ASN A 369 -0.95 16.91 4.84
CA ASN A 369 -1.56 17.86 3.91
C ASN A 369 -1.51 17.34 2.48
N VAL A 370 -0.39 16.77 2.04
CA VAL A 370 -0.24 16.23 0.69
C VAL A 370 -1.01 14.91 0.50
N LEU A 371 -1.20 14.12 1.58
CA LEU A 371 -2.03 12.92 1.54
C LEU A 371 -3.53 13.22 1.47
N VAL A 372 -4.00 14.29 2.13
CA VAL A 372 -5.41 14.70 2.13
C VAL A 372 -5.74 15.55 0.90
N HIS A 373 -4.89 16.51 0.61
CA HIS A 373 -5.06 17.43 -0.49
C HIS A 373 -4.14 16.97 -1.63
N ILE A 374 -4.74 16.46 -2.71
CA ILE A 374 -4.03 16.12 -3.95
C ILE A 374 -3.24 17.33 -4.50
N ARG A 375 -3.42 18.54 -3.96
CA ARG A 375 -2.56 19.70 -4.22
C ARG A 375 -2.36 20.49 -2.93
N GLU A 376 -1.12 20.66 -2.48
CA GLU A 376 -0.80 21.65 -1.46
C GLU A 376 -0.75 23.05 -2.12
N SER A 377 -1.35 24.05 -1.48
CA SER A 377 -1.52 25.37 -2.08
C SER A 377 -0.18 25.98 -2.48
N ARG A 378 -0.02 26.23 -3.79
CA ARG A 378 1.07 26.92 -4.52
C ARG A 378 2.20 26.05 -5.10
N GLU A 379 2.41 24.82 -4.64
CA GLU A 379 3.40 23.91 -5.24
C GLU A 379 2.69 22.69 -5.86
N ASN A 380 2.93 22.42 -7.15
CA ASN A 380 2.35 21.27 -7.88
C ASN A 380 2.97 19.91 -7.45
N LYS A 381 3.26 19.74 -6.15
CA LYS A 381 3.94 18.57 -5.61
C LYS A 381 2.94 17.69 -4.87
N ILE A 382 3.00 16.40 -5.15
CA ILE A 382 2.06 15.40 -4.62
C ILE A 382 2.81 14.14 -4.20
N ILE A 383 2.19 13.32 -3.36
CA ILE A 383 2.62 11.95 -3.09
C ILE A 383 1.68 11.03 -3.87
N LEU A 384 2.14 10.51 -5.01
CA LEU A 384 1.36 9.57 -5.82
C LEU A 384 1.09 8.26 -5.06
N PRO A 385 0.01 7.55 -5.40
CA PRO A 385 -0.39 6.31 -4.75
C PRO A 385 0.47 5.08 -5.12
N THR A 386 1.79 5.21 -5.26
CA THR A 386 2.72 4.12 -5.61
C THR A 386 3.16 3.31 -4.38
N THR A 387 3.62 2.09 -4.58
CA THR A 387 4.24 1.17 -3.61
C THR A 387 5.57 1.73 -3.16
N ARG A 388 6.38 2.31 -4.06
CA ARG A 388 7.58 3.07 -3.67
C ARG A 388 7.24 4.16 -2.64
N ASN A 389 6.27 5.02 -2.94
CA ASN A 389 5.83 6.04 -1.98
C ASN A 389 5.22 5.43 -0.71
N THR A 390 4.57 4.27 -0.80
CA THR A 390 4.05 3.55 0.36
C THR A 390 5.20 3.10 1.28
N ASN A 391 6.28 2.57 0.71
CA ASN A 391 7.49 2.17 1.45
C ASN A 391 8.19 3.39 2.05
N LEU A 392 8.32 4.48 1.29
CA LEU A 392 8.86 5.74 1.79
C LEU A 392 7.99 6.32 2.94
N LEU A 393 6.68 6.11 2.96
CA LEU A 393 5.86 6.59 4.08
C LEU A 393 6.07 5.79 5.38
N SER A 394 6.57 4.54 5.32
CA SER A 394 6.60 3.62 6.46
C SER A 394 7.38 4.15 7.68
N PRO A 395 8.59 4.72 7.56
CA PRO A 395 9.30 5.23 8.74
C PRO A 395 8.58 6.40 9.42
N TYR A 396 7.99 7.31 8.64
CA TYR A 396 7.16 8.39 9.17
C TYR A 396 5.83 7.89 9.74
N LEU A 397 5.28 6.78 9.22
CA LEU A 397 4.09 6.13 9.78
C LEU A 397 4.36 5.63 11.21
N HIS A 398 5.49 4.97 11.44
CA HIS A 398 5.86 4.50 12.78
C HIS A 398 6.15 5.67 13.74
N LEU A 399 6.77 6.73 13.22
CA LEU A 399 7.01 7.95 13.98
C LEU A 399 5.70 8.62 14.43
N ILE A 400 4.75 8.85 13.50
CA ILE A 400 3.45 9.45 13.88
C ILE A 400 2.64 8.55 14.80
N GLN A 401 2.70 7.21 14.59
CA GLN A 401 2.05 6.26 15.47
C GLN A 401 2.55 6.42 16.91
N ARG A 402 3.88 6.46 17.13
CA ARG A 402 4.46 6.64 18.47
C ARG A 402 4.04 7.98 19.08
N ILE A 403 4.07 9.06 18.30
CA ILE A 403 3.64 10.39 18.75
C ILE A 403 2.18 10.35 19.20
N ALA A 404 1.29 9.75 18.39
CA ALA A 404 -0.13 9.61 18.71
C ALA A 404 -0.35 8.77 19.98
N GLU A 405 0.32 7.62 20.11
CA GLU A 405 0.23 6.75 21.30
C GLU A 405 0.65 7.50 22.57
N LYS A 406 1.77 8.24 22.51
CA LYS A 406 2.29 8.99 23.66
C LYS A 406 1.39 10.16 24.05
N VAL A 407 0.93 10.93 23.07
CA VAL A 407 -0.01 12.02 23.31
C VAL A 407 -1.31 11.49 23.92
N ALA A 408 -1.90 10.43 23.36
CA ALA A 408 -3.13 9.85 23.88
C ALA A 408 -3.00 9.33 25.33
N LEU A 409 -1.85 8.73 25.68
CA LEU A 409 -1.59 8.22 27.03
C LEU A 409 -1.38 9.33 28.08
N GLN A 410 -0.87 10.49 27.68
CA GLN A 410 -0.56 11.60 28.59
C GLN A 410 -1.66 12.67 28.64
N TYR A 411 -2.52 12.70 27.61
CA TYR A 411 -3.62 13.64 27.50
C TYR A 411 -4.70 13.44 28.58
N GLU A 412 -4.87 12.20 29.06
CA GLU A 412 -5.73 11.80 30.18
C GLU A 412 -4.98 11.75 31.52
#